data_AF-A0AAD9R6U0-F1
#
_entry.id   AF-A0AAD9R6U0-F1
#
_cell.length_a   1.000
_cell.length_b   1.000
_cell.length_c   1.000
_cell.angle_alpha   90.00
_cell.angle_beta   90.00
_cell.angle_gamma   90.00
#
_symmetry.space_group_name_H-M   'P 1'
#
loop_
_entity.id
_entity.type
_entity.pdbx_description
1 polymer ?
#
loop_
_entity_poly.entity_id
_entity_poly.type
_entity_poly.pdbx_seq_one_letter_code
_entity_poly.pdbx_strand_id
1 'polypeptide(L)'
;MAQGVSNLTDEEISDDVSISSSRLWLLSTFLRHEPVLIAMTDGISKDSVVGPSRDLRNAGVRILALGLGKRFRRTQLIQTKTTTSEDIYSVRLTSETSRVL
;
A
#
# COMPACT_ATOMS: atom_id res chain seq x y z
N MET A 1 55.24 13.58 12.65
CA MET A 1 54.35 12.43 12.96
C MET A 1 53.09 12.59 12.13
N ALA A 2 52.98 11.84 11.04
CA ALA A 2 51.75 11.57 10.26
C ALA A 2 52.18 10.75 9.03
N GLN A 3 52.36 9.45 9.22
CA GLN A 3 52.44 8.47 8.14
C GLN A 3 51.13 7.69 8.23
N GLY A 4 50.31 7.69 7.19
CA GLY A 4 49.13 6.81 7.16
C GLY A 4 47.90 7.37 6.46
N VAL A 5 48.00 7.72 5.18
CA VAL A 5 46.83 7.82 4.26
C VAL A 5 47.13 7.40 2.82
N SER A 6 48.36 6.97 2.49
CA SER A 6 48.74 6.73 1.08
C SER A 6 48.51 5.30 0.55
N ASN A 7 48.09 4.35 1.39
CA ASN A 7 48.08 2.92 1.03
C ASN A 7 46.73 2.23 1.29
N LEU A 8 45.61 2.97 1.27
CA LEU A 8 44.32 2.33 1.02
C LEU A 8 44.35 1.95 -0.45
N THR A 9 44.73 0.70 -0.73
CA THR A 9 44.84 0.18 -2.09
C THR A 9 43.49 0.40 -2.79
N ASP A 10 43.52 0.76 -4.07
CA ASP A 10 42.32 1.03 -4.88
C ASP A 10 41.27 -0.10 -4.81
N GLU A 11 41.69 -1.30 -4.38
CA GLU A 11 40.88 -2.47 -4.08
C GLU A 11 39.90 -2.26 -2.91
N GLU A 12 40.32 -1.61 -1.81
CA GLU A 12 39.45 -1.36 -0.64
C GLU A 12 38.39 -0.29 -0.96
N ILE A 13 38.74 0.71 -1.78
CA ILE A 13 37.81 1.74 -2.27
C ILE A 13 36.85 1.15 -3.31
N SER A 14 37.33 0.28 -4.19
CA SER A 14 36.50 -0.43 -5.19
C SER A 14 35.47 -1.34 -4.51
N ASP A 15 35.90 -2.09 -3.50
CA ASP A 15 35.01 -2.95 -2.72
C ASP A 15 34.00 -2.12 -1.93
N ASP A 16 34.40 -1.01 -1.30
CA ASP A 16 33.47 -0.16 -0.55
C ASP A 16 32.46 0.56 -1.45
N VAL A 17 32.86 1.01 -2.66
CA VAL A 17 31.92 1.57 -3.66
C VAL A 17 30.98 0.49 -4.21
N SER A 18 31.48 -0.73 -4.43
CA SER A 18 30.68 -1.86 -4.89
C SER A 18 29.69 -2.34 -3.82
N ILE A 19 30.14 -2.41 -2.56
CA ILE A 19 29.34 -2.75 -1.39
C ILE A 19 28.34 -1.64 -1.09
N SER A 20 28.74 -0.36 -1.18
CA SER A 20 27.85 0.78 -0.99
C SER A 20 26.79 0.82 -2.08
N SER A 21 27.14 0.62 -3.35
CA SER A 21 26.17 0.57 -4.45
C SER A 21 25.24 -0.64 -4.33
N SER A 22 25.77 -1.82 -3.99
CA SER A 22 24.96 -3.04 -3.82
C SER A 22 24.07 -2.96 -2.58
N ARG A 23 24.56 -2.43 -1.45
CA ARG A 23 23.78 -2.24 -0.21
C ARG A 23 22.80 -1.08 -0.34
N LEU A 24 23.15 0.03 -0.98
CA LEU A 24 22.20 1.11 -1.28
C LEU A 24 21.15 0.67 -2.28
N TRP A 25 21.50 -0.15 -3.27
CA TRP A 25 20.53 -0.76 -4.19
C TRP A 25 19.59 -1.73 -3.45
N LEU A 26 20.13 -2.59 -2.58
CA LEU A 26 19.35 -3.48 -1.72
C LEU A 26 18.44 -2.67 -0.78
N LEU A 27 18.95 -1.63 -0.13
CA LEU A 27 18.17 -0.73 0.73
C LEU A 27 17.12 0.03 -0.08
N SER A 28 17.41 0.48 -1.29
CA SER A 28 16.46 1.19 -2.16
C SER A 28 15.30 0.30 -2.61
N THR A 29 15.54 -0.99 -2.76
CA THR A 29 14.52 -2.00 -3.11
C THR A 29 13.74 -2.44 -1.87
N PHE A 30 14.39 -2.53 -0.71
CA PHE A 30 13.75 -2.95 0.55
C PHE A 30 12.93 -1.84 1.22
N LEU A 31 13.16 -0.57 0.90
CA LEU A 31 12.48 0.58 1.52
C LEU A 31 11.24 1.07 0.76
N ARG A 32 10.87 0.47 -0.37
CA ARG A 32 9.65 0.82 -1.12
C ARG A 32 8.49 -0.07 -0.70
N HIS A 33 7.99 0.11 0.52
CA HIS A 33 6.71 -0.47 0.90
C HIS A 33 5.58 0.51 0.53
N GLU A 34 4.66 0.08 -0.34
CA GLU A 34 3.45 0.85 -0.64
C GLU A 34 2.40 0.54 0.45
N PRO A 35 2.08 1.48 1.36
CA PRO A 35 1.10 1.22 2.41
C PRO A 35 -0.28 0.97 1.81
N VAL A 36 -0.96 -0.08 2.29
CA VAL A 36 -2.29 -0.48 1.80
C VAL A 36 -3.33 -0.35 2.91
N LEU A 37 -4.46 0.28 2.61
CA LEU A 37 -5.64 0.36 3.46
C LEU A 37 -6.80 -0.42 2.85
N ILE A 38 -7.45 -1.28 3.64
CA ILE A 38 -8.70 -1.95 3.24
C ILE A 38 -9.87 -1.26 3.93
N ALA A 39 -10.68 -0.54 3.16
CA ALA A 39 -11.89 0.13 3.63
C ALA A 39 -13.10 -0.81 3.48
N MET A 40 -13.63 -1.32 4.60
CA MET A 40 -14.79 -2.22 4.62
C MET A 40 -16.04 -1.50 5.12
N THR A 41 -17.17 -1.67 4.44
CA THR A 41 -18.46 -1.11 4.88
C THR A 41 -19.64 -1.97 4.45
N ASP A 42 -20.66 -2.05 5.29
CA ASP A 42 -21.95 -2.68 5.00
C ASP A 42 -23.04 -1.65 4.66
N GLY A 43 -22.70 -0.35 4.61
CA GLY A 43 -23.66 0.74 4.59
C GLY A 43 -23.27 1.92 3.67
N ILE A 44 -24.12 2.94 3.66
CA ILE A 44 -23.88 4.22 2.96
C ILE A 44 -23.24 5.18 3.97
N SER A 45 -22.08 5.76 3.62
CA SER A 45 -21.47 6.80 4.45
C SER A 45 -22.37 8.04 4.47
N LYS A 46 -22.50 8.65 5.66
CA LYS A 46 -23.37 9.82 5.91
C LYS A 46 -22.75 11.12 5.43
N ASP A 47 -21.44 11.12 5.27
CA ASP A 47 -20.56 12.24 4.98
C ASP A 47 -19.80 12.03 3.66
N SER A 48 -18.98 13.00 3.28
CA SER A 48 -18.19 12.91 2.05
C SER A 48 -16.93 12.11 2.28
N VAL A 49 -16.79 10.98 1.58
CA VAL A 49 -15.57 10.17 1.57
C VAL A 49 -14.44 10.77 0.73
N VAL A 50 -14.73 11.79 -0.09
CA VAL A 50 -13.80 12.33 -1.10
C VAL A 50 -12.56 12.97 -0.48
N GLY A 51 -12.75 13.80 0.57
CA GLY A 51 -11.66 14.49 1.26
C GLY A 51 -10.69 13.51 1.92
N PRO A 52 -11.17 12.66 2.85
CA PRO A 52 -10.34 11.66 3.52
C PRO A 52 -9.60 10.74 2.56
N SER A 53 -10.27 10.28 1.49
CA SER A 53 -9.63 9.40 0.50
C SER A 53 -8.59 10.12 -0.35
N ARG A 54 -8.77 11.43 -0.61
CA ARG A 54 -7.75 12.23 -1.29
C ARG A 54 -6.51 12.38 -0.43
N ASP A 55 -6.68 12.65 0.86
CA ASP A 55 -5.56 12.86 1.78
C ASP A 55 -4.72 11.58 1.93
N LEU A 56 -5.39 10.42 2.01
CA LEU A 56 -4.73 9.11 2.02
C LEU A 56 -3.98 8.81 0.72
N ARG A 57 -4.56 9.11 -0.44
CA ARG A 57 -3.87 8.97 -1.74
C ARG A 57 -2.65 9.88 -1.83
N ASN A 58 -2.77 11.12 -1.36
CA ASN A 58 -1.66 12.08 -1.31
C ASN A 58 -0.52 11.60 -0.38
N ALA A 59 -0.85 10.83 0.66
CA ALA A 59 0.11 10.18 1.54
C ALA A 59 0.74 8.90 0.95
N GLY A 60 0.41 8.54 -0.30
CA GLY A 60 0.94 7.34 -0.96
C GLY A 60 0.27 6.03 -0.53
N VAL A 61 -0.94 6.10 0.06
CA VAL A 61 -1.69 4.91 0.49
C VAL A 61 -2.55 4.37 -0.65
N ARG A 62 -2.38 3.08 -0.94
CA ARG A 62 -3.29 2.33 -1.82
C ARG A 62 -4.53 1.89 -1.05
N ILE A 63 -5.71 2.29 -1.51
CA ILE A 63 -6.97 2.03 -0.83
C ILE A 63 -7.78 1.00 -1.64
N LEU A 64 -8.09 -0.13 -0.99
CA LEU A 64 -8.98 -1.18 -1.49
C LEU A 64 -10.35 -1.03 -0.81
N ALA A 65 -11.43 -1.05 -1.58
CA ALA A 65 -12.78 -0.83 -1.07
C ALA A 65 -13.60 -2.13 -1.10
N LEU A 66 -14.15 -2.53 0.06
CA LEU A 66 -14.95 -3.75 0.24
C LEU A 66 -16.36 -3.42 0.74
N GLY A 67 -17.36 -3.68 -0.09
CA GLY A 67 -18.77 -3.58 0.26
C GLY A 67 -19.34 -4.90 0.79
N LEU A 68 -20.01 -4.89 1.92
CA LEU A 68 -20.65 -6.06 2.53
C LEU A 68 -22.18 -6.00 2.36
N GLY A 69 -22.78 -7.12 1.95
CA GLY A 69 -24.22 -7.24 1.79
C GLY A 69 -24.78 -6.47 0.59
N LYS A 70 -25.87 -5.73 0.80
CA LYS A 70 -26.60 -5.01 -0.25
C LYS A 70 -26.84 -3.53 0.06
N ARG A 71 -26.39 -3.06 1.22
CA ARG A 71 -26.79 -1.76 1.78
C ARG A 71 -25.72 -0.67 1.64
N PHE A 72 -24.68 -0.89 0.83
CA PHE A 72 -23.66 0.10 0.49
C PHE A 72 -23.91 0.74 -0.88
N ARG A 73 -23.37 1.94 -1.09
CA ARG A 73 -23.46 2.65 -2.38
C ARG A 73 -22.15 2.50 -3.15
N ARG A 74 -22.21 1.85 -4.32
CA ARG A 74 -21.02 1.57 -5.16
C ARG A 74 -20.24 2.84 -5.55
N THR A 75 -20.92 3.98 -5.73
CA THR A 75 -20.24 5.25 -6.03
C THR A 75 -19.36 5.74 -4.89
N GLN A 76 -19.69 5.45 -3.63
CA GLN A 76 -18.82 5.79 -2.49
C GLN A 76 -17.56 4.92 -2.47
N LEU A 77 -17.68 3.61 -2.77
CA LEU A 77 -16.50 2.74 -2.91
C LEU A 77 -15.58 3.21 -4.05
N ILE A 78 -16.15 3.69 -5.16
CA ILE A 78 -15.37 4.26 -6.28
C ILE A 78 -14.62 5.53 -5.85
N GLN A 79 -15.23 6.37 -5.01
CA GLN A 79 -14.58 7.60 -4.51
C GLN A 79 -13.47 7.29 -3.50
N THR A 80 -13.59 6.19 -2.77
CA THR A 80 -12.64 5.76 -1.76
C THR A 80 -11.37 5.15 -2.32
N LYS A 81 -11.45 4.36 -3.40
CA LYS A 81 -10.31 3.59 -3.94
C LYS A 81 -9.18 4.47 -4.49
N THR A 82 -7.98 3.89 -4.64
CA THR A 82 -6.81 4.58 -5.20
C THR A 82 -6.71 4.47 -6.72
N THR A 83 -6.77 3.27 -7.31
CA THR A 83 -6.34 3.11 -8.71
C THR A 83 -7.42 2.48 -9.58
N THR A 84 -7.52 1.15 -9.60
CA THR A 84 -8.18 0.43 -10.70
C THR A 84 -9.61 0.05 -10.35
N SER A 85 -10.43 -0.32 -11.34
CA SER A 85 -11.76 -0.89 -11.07
C SER A 85 -11.70 -2.21 -10.29
N GLU A 86 -10.54 -2.87 -10.28
CA GLU A 86 -10.25 -4.10 -9.54
C GLU A 86 -10.15 -3.89 -8.03
N ASP A 87 -9.91 -2.67 -7.55
CA ASP A 87 -9.81 -2.35 -6.12
C ASP A 87 -11.20 -2.25 -5.43
N ILE A 88 -12.29 -2.69 -6.10
CA ILE A 88 -13.64 -2.73 -5.54
C ILE A 88 -14.13 -4.17 -5.46
N TYR A 89 -14.35 -4.62 -4.24
CA TYR A 89 -14.90 -5.93 -3.95
C TYR A 89 -16.27 -5.79 -3.29
N SER A 90 -17.17 -6.73 -3.56
CA SER A 90 -18.44 -6.81 -2.85
C SER A 90 -18.75 -8.24 -2.46
N VAL A 91 -18.99 -8.47 -1.18
CA VAL A 91 -19.39 -9.78 -0.65
C VAL A 91 -20.87 -9.74 -0.34
N ARG A 92 -21.65 -10.63 -0.96
CA ARG A 92 -23.06 -10.83 -0.63
C ARG A 92 -23.16 -11.88 0.46
N LEU A 93 -23.59 -11.48 1.65
CA LEU A 93 -23.94 -12.41 2.71
C LEU A 93 -25.27 -13.07 2.36
N THR A 94 -25.26 -14.39 2.17
CA THR A 94 -26.45 -15.22 2.03
C THR A 94 -26.62 -16.03 3.31
N SER A 95 -27.74 -15.87 4.00
CA SER A 95 -28.13 -16.82 5.03
C SER A 95 -28.82 -17.99 4.33
N GLU A 96 -28.09 -19.08 4.10
CA GLU A 96 -28.70 -20.37 3.83
C GLU A 96 -29.22 -20.94 5.15
N THR A 97 -30.32 -20.35 5.61
CA THR A 97 -31.09 -20.90 6.72
C THR A 97 -32.38 -21.46 6.14
N SER A 98 -32.53 -22.78 6.28
CA SER A 98 -33.67 -23.63 5.90
C SER A 98 -33.42 -24.52 4.68
N ARG A 99 -32.87 -25.70 4.92
CA ARG A 99 -33.41 -26.98 4.42
C ARG A 99 -32.79 -28.15 5.19
N VAL A 100 -33.25 -28.28 6.44
CA VAL A 100 -33.39 -29.60 7.07
C VAL A 100 -34.80 -29.59 7.64
N LEU A 101 -35.76 -29.98 6.80
CA LEU A 101 -37.01 -30.60 7.21
C LEU A 101 -36.96 -32.04 6.72
#